data_AF-A0A949HCA7-F1
#
_entry.id   AF-A0A949HCA7-F1
#
_cell.length_a   1.000
_cell.length_b   1.000
_cell.length_c   1.000
_cell.angle_alpha   90.00
_cell.angle_beta   90.00
_cell.angle_gamma   90.00
#
_symmetry.space_group_name_H-M   'P 1'
#
loop_
_entity.id
_entity.type
_entity.pdbx_description
1 polymer ?
#
loop_
_entity_poly.entity_id
_entity_poly.type
_entity_poly.pdbx_seq_one_letter_code
_entity_poly.pdbx_strand_id
1 'polypeptide(L)'
;MGIDGWDVVLWIHLLAMAFFVGGQLFLGAAVVPVFRAQGGIDSPAHAWMQPIARRFGWGSLIALGIALVTGVAMASNQDLWRETWLNVKMTLVLVAIILVALHVFVTKGSNRLLQGLILIDSLAIVLVATAL
;
A
#
# COMPACT_ATOMS: atom_id res chain seq x y z
N MET A 1 14.81 27.12 -9.79
CA MET A 1 13.79 26.09 -10.01
C MET A 1 12.75 26.26 -8.93
N GLY A 2 11.52 26.62 -9.31
CA GLY A 2 10.38 26.66 -8.38
C GLY A 2 9.64 25.33 -8.46
N ILE A 3 9.02 24.94 -7.36
CA ILE A 3 8.10 23.80 -7.31
C ILE A 3 6.87 24.16 -8.15
N ASP A 4 6.51 23.32 -9.12
CA ASP A 4 5.28 23.49 -9.90
C ASP A 4 4.13 22.61 -9.39
N GLY A 5 2.97 22.68 -10.05
CA GLY A 5 1.79 21.90 -9.65
C GLY A 5 1.99 20.39 -9.78
N TRP A 6 2.78 19.94 -10.74
CA TRP A 6 3.03 18.51 -10.98
C TRP A 6 4.03 17.94 -9.98
N ASP A 7 5.00 18.74 -9.54
CA ASP A 7 5.88 18.39 -8.41
C ASP A 7 5.06 18.09 -7.14
N VAL A 8 4.00 18.87 -6.88
CA VAL A 8 3.09 18.63 -5.74
C VAL A 8 2.30 17.34 -5.92
N VAL A 9 1.80 17.06 -7.14
CA VAL A 9 1.09 15.79 -7.43
C VAL A 9 2.00 14.58 -7.23
N LEU A 10 3.24 14.64 -7.73
CA LEU A 10 4.24 13.61 -7.52
C LEU A 10 4.55 13.43 -6.03
N TRP A 11 4.74 14.53 -5.29
CA TRP A 11 4.99 14.49 -3.86
C TRP A 11 3.84 13.81 -3.08
N ILE A 12 2.58 14.10 -3.41
CA ILE A 12 1.40 13.44 -2.82
C ILE A 12 1.39 11.94 -3.16
N HIS A 13 1.68 11.59 -4.42
CA HIS A 13 1.77 10.20 -4.86
C HIS A 13 2.82 9.43 -4.05
N LEU A 14 4.01 10.00 -3.89
CA LEU A 14 5.11 9.39 -3.13
C LEU A 14 4.77 9.28 -1.63
N LEU A 15 4.07 10.26 -1.06
CA LEU A 15 3.62 10.19 0.33
C LEU A 15 2.61 9.05 0.55
N ALA A 16 1.68 8.87 -0.38
CA ALA A 16 0.72 7.77 -0.35
C ALA A 16 1.44 6.41 -0.49
N MET A 17 2.40 6.29 -1.40
CA MET A 17 3.23 5.11 -1.56
C MET A 17 4.07 4.79 -0.32
N ALA A 18 4.66 5.82 0.31
CA ALA A 18 5.45 5.67 1.53
C ALA A 18 4.59 5.17 2.70
N PHE A 19 3.36 5.68 2.84
CA PHE A 19 2.43 5.20 3.85
C PHE A 19 2.07 3.72 3.61
N PHE A 20 1.69 3.37 2.38
CA PHE A 20 1.24 2.02 2.05
C PHE A 20 2.39 1.01 2.16
N VAL A 21 3.40 1.14 1.29
CA VAL A 21 4.52 0.19 1.20
C VAL A 21 5.38 0.24 2.46
N GLY A 22 5.75 1.43 2.91
CA GLY A 22 6.58 1.62 4.10
C GLY A 22 5.89 1.15 5.37
N GLY A 23 4.59 1.41 5.51
CA GLY A 23 3.80 0.92 6.63
C GLY A 23 3.70 -0.61 6.66
N GLN A 24 3.51 -1.26 5.50
CA GLN A 24 3.50 -2.72 5.41
C GLN A 24 4.85 -3.33 5.80
N LEU A 25 5.96 -2.74 5.32
CA LEU A 25 7.31 -3.18 5.69
C LEU A 25 7.55 -3.02 7.19
N PHE A 26 7.21 -1.87 7.75
CA PHE A 26 7.35 -1.62 9.19
C PHE A 26 6.52 -2.62 10.02
N LEU A 27 5.25 -2.81 9.66
CA LEU A 27 4.39 -3.74 10.38
C LEU A 27 4.86 -5.19 10.24
N GLY A 28 5.16 -5.63 9.02
CA GLY A 28 5.54 -7.01 8.72
C GLY A 28 6.92 -7.38 9.26
N ALA A 29 7.90 -6.47 9.18
CA ALA A 29 9.29 -6.75 9.55
C ALA A 29 9.61 -6.46 11.02
N ALA A 30 8.97 -5.45 11.63
CA ALA A 30 9.29 -5.03 12.99
C ALA A 30 8.16 -5.33 13.98
N VAL A 31 6.93 -4.86 13.70
CA VAL A 31 5.84 -4.88 14.69
C VAL A 31 5.28 -6.28 14.90
N VAL A 32 4.94 -7.00 13.83
CA VAL A 32 4.33 -8.33 13.90
C VAL A 32 5.24 -9.36 14.57
N PRO A 33 6.55 -9.43 14.27
CA PRO A 33 7.45 -10.36 14.97
C PRO A 33 7.51 -10.11 16.47
N VAL A 34 7.62 -8.84 16.90
CA VAL A 34 7.64 -8.47 18.33
C VAL A 34 6.32 -8.81 19.01
N PHE A 35 5.19 -8.46 18.38
CA PHE A 35 3.86 -8.80 18.89
C PHE A 35 3.68 -10.30 19.10
N ARG A 36 4.18 -11.12 18.15
CA ARG A 36 4.14 -12.59 18.26
C ARG A 36 5.04 -13.10 19.38
N ALA A 37 6.24 -12.54 19.54
CA ALA A 37 7.16 -12.91 20.62
C ALA A 37 6.57 -12.64 22.02
N GLN A 38 5.64 -11.68 22.14
CA GLN A 38 4.96 -11.34 23.40
C GLN A 38 3.71 -12.19 23.68
N GLY A 39 3.41 -13.22 22.89
CA GLY A 39 2.22 -14.07 23.04
C GLY A 39 1.06 -13.74 22.10
N GLY A 40 1.23 -12.76 21.18
CA GLY A 40 0.28 -12.52 20.10
C GLY A 40 -1.14 -12.21 20.59
N ILE A 41 -2.13 -12.97 20.12
CA ILE A 41 -3.55 -12.75 20.44
C ILE A 41 -3.83 -12.92 21.94
N ASP A 42 -3.08 -13.78 22.63
CA ASP A 42 -3.25 -14.04 24.06
C ASP A 42 -2.50 -13.02 24.93
N SER A 43 -1.71 -12.14 24.32
CA SER A 43 -0.96 -11.12 25.05
C SER A 43 -1.83 -9.92 25.43
N PRO A 44 -1.52 -9.22 26.53
CA PRO A 44 -2.13 -7.92 26.83
C PRO A 44 -1.96 -6.89 25.70
N ALA A 45 -0.96 -7.08 24.83
CA ALA A 45 -0.72 -6.21 23.69
C ALA A 45 -1.79 -6.31 22.59
N HIS A 46 -2.58 -7.39 22.58
CA HIS A 46 -3.63 -7.58 21.57
C HIS A 46 -4.66 -6.44 21.58
N ALA A 47 -5.00 -5.93 22.77
CA ALA A 47 -6.01 -4.89 22.95
C ALA A 47 -5.68 -3.58 22.24
N TRP A 48 -4.40 -3.18 22.20
CA TRP A 48 -3.97 -1.97 21.48
C TRP A 48 -3.50 -2.27 20.05
N MET A 49 -3.08 -3.50 19.75
CA MET A 49 -2.68 -3.89 18.39
C MET A 49 -3.86 -3.92 17.41
N GLN A 50 -5.01 -4.46 17.83
CA GLN A 50 -6.20 -4.57 16.98
C GLN A 50 -6.69 -3.22 16.42
N PRO A 51 -6.87 -2.14 17.24
CA PRO A 51 -7.29 -0.84 16.72
C PRO A 51 -6.24 -0.15 15.86
N ILE A 52 -4.94 -0.41 16.07
CA ILE A 52 -3.86 0.08 15.19
C ILE A 52 -3.96 -0.60 13.82
N ALA A 53 -4.05 -1.93 13.80
CA ALA A 53 -4.16 -2.71 12.58
C ALA A 53 -5.40 -2.29 11.74
N ARG A 54 -6.54 -2.06 12.39
CA ARG A 54 -7.76 -1.55 11.71
C ARG A 54 -7.57 -0.17 11.09
N ARG A 55 -6.98 0.77 11.84
CA ARG A 55 -6.70 2.12 11.31
C ARG A 55 -5.70 2.09 10.18
N PHE A 56 -4.68 1.24 10.27
CA PHE A 56 -3.73 1.05 9.18
C PHE A 56 -4.42 0.47 7.94
N GLY A 57 -5.30 -0.52 8.08
CA GLY A 57 -6.06 -1.08 6.96
C GLY A 57 -6.89 -0.03 6.21
N TRP A 58 -7.64 0.81 6.94
CA TRP A 58 -8.38 1.92 6.35
C TRP A 58 -7.48 3.00 5.75
N GLY A 59 -6.39 3.36 6.44
CA GLY A 59 -5.38 4.29 5.93
C GLY A 59 -4.77 3.81 4.62
N SER A 60 -4.50 2.51 4.50
CA SER A 60 -3.95 1.89 3.28
C SER A 60 -4.93 1.95 2.11
N LEU A 61 -6.23 1.75 2.34
CA LEU A 61 -7.25 1.95 1.29
C LEU A 61 -7.28 3.40 0.80
N ILE A 62 -7.23 4.37 1.72
CA ILE A 62 -7.20 5.80 1.37
C ILE A 62 -5.92 6.12 0.59
N ALA A 63 -4.76 5.65 1.07
CA ALA A 63 -3.48 5.85 0.40
C ALA A 63 -3.48 5.25 -1.01
N LEU A 64 -4.02 4.03 -1.19
CA LEU A 64 -4.16 3.42 -2.51
C LEU A 64 -5.08 4.22 -3.43
N GLY A 65 -6.20 4.75 -2.91
CA GLY A 65 -7.08 5.63 -3.67
C GLY A 65 -6.36 6.90 -4.15
N ILE A 66 -5.59 7.55 -3.26
CA ILE A 66 -4.77 8.72 -3.60
C ILE A 66 -3.70 8.36 -4.64
N ALA A 67 -2.97 7.26 -4.44
CA ALA A 67 -1.93 6.81 -5.35
C ALA A 67 -2.50 6.49 -6.75
N LEU A 68 -3.68 5.88 -6.83
CA LEU A 68 -4.36 5.61 -8.09
C LEU A 68 -4.72 6.92 -8.81
N VAL A 69 -5.41 7.85 -8.14
CA VAL A 69 -5.83 9.12 -8.76
C VAL A 69 -4.64 9.94 -9.22
N THR A 70 -3.63 10.10 -8.38
CA THR A 70 -2.40 10.83 -8.72
C THR A 70 -1.60 10.14 -9.81
N GLY A 71 -1.52 8.80 -9.79
CA GLY A 71 -0.85 8.02 -10.83
C GLY A 71 -1.50 8.15 -12.21
N VAL A 72 -2.84 8.08 -12.28
CA VAL A 72 -3.62 8.31 -13.51
C VAL A 72 -3.42 9.72 -14.05
N ALA A 73 -3.42 10.73 -13.17
CA ALA A 73 -3.18 12.11 -13.55
C ALA A 73 -1.79 12.31 -14.16
N MET A 74 -0.74 11.78 -13.51
CA MET A 74 0.64 11.87 -14.03
C MET A 74 0.80 11.10 -15.35
N ALA A 75 0.24 9.89 -15.45
CA ALA A 75 0.29 9.09 -16.67
C ALA A 75 -0.38 9.80 -17.86
N SER A 76 -1.48 10.52 -17.62
CA SER A 76 -2.17 11.31 -18.64
C SER A 76 -1.39 12.56 -19.04
N ASN A 77 -0.77 13.25 -18.07
CA ASN A 77 0.05 14.42 -18.34
C ASN A 77 1.34 14.10 -19.13
N GLN A 78 1.86 12.88 -18.96
CA GLN A 78 3.10 12.42 -19.60
C GLN A 78 2.84 11.52 -20.83
N ASP A 79 1.58 11.35 -21.26
CA ASP A 79 1.17 10.49 -22.38
C ASP A 79 1.67 9.02 -22.30
N LEU A 80 1.83 8.49 -21.09
CA LEU A 80 2.43 7.17 -20.83
C LEU A 80 1.48 5.99 -21.07
N TRP A 81 0.24 6.22 -21.48
CA TRP A 81 -0.79 5.17 -21.63
C TRP A 81 -0.42 4.06 -22.62
N ARG A 82 0.48 4.35 -23.56
CA ARG A 82 0.98 3.37 -24.54
C ARG A 82 2.11 2.50 -24.00
N GLU A 83 2.68 2.84 -22.85
CA GLU A 83 3.78 2.08 -22.26
C GLU A 83 3.29 0.78 -21.63
N THR A 84 3.90 -0.34 -22.03
CA THR A 84 3.56 -1.67 -21.49
C THR A 84 3.74 -1.72 -19.99
N TRP A 85 4.82 -1.14 -19.46
CA TRP A 85 5.12 -1.15 -18.03
C TRP A 85 4.11 -0.35 -17.20
N LEU A 86 3.52 0.70 -17.78
CA LEU A 86 2.48 1.46 -17.09
C LEU A 86 1.23 0.58 -16.96
N ASN A 87 0.82 -0.11 -18.02
CA ASN A 87 -0.34 -0.99 -18.00
C ASN A 87 -0.18 -2.13 -16.98
N VAL A 88 1.03 -2.70 -16.88
CA VAL A 88 1.37 -3.69 -15.83
C VAL A 88 1.24 -3.06 -14.45
N LYS A 89 1.84 -1.88 -14.21
CA LYS A 89 1.74 -1.16 -12.93
C LYS A 89 0.29 -0.88 -12.54
N MET A 90 -0.53 -0.42 -13.47
CA MET A 90 -1.95 -0.12 -13.24
C MET A 90 -2.74 -1.38 -12.88
N THR A 91 -2.46 -2.50 -13.54
CA THR A 91 -3.05 -3.80 -13.20
C THR A 91 -2.69 -4.22 -11.78
N LEU A 92 -1.41 -4.11 -11.40
CA LEU A 92 -0.96 -4.41 -10.04
C LEU A 92 -1.61 -3.50 -9.00
N VAL A 93 -1.72 -2.18 -9.27
CA VAL A 93 -2.41 -1.25 -8.36
C VAL A 93 -3.88 -1.64 -8.16
N LEU A 94 -4.58 -2.05 -9.22
CA LEU A 94 -5.96 -2.54 -9.10
C LEU A 94 -6.05 -3.83 -8.27
N VAL A 95 -5.10 -4.74 -8.47
CA VAL A 95 -4.97 -5.97 -7.66
C VAL A 95 -4.74 -5.60 -6.19
N ALA A 96 -3.82 -4.68 -5.88
CA ALA A 96 -3.57 -4.20 -4.52
C ALA A 96 -4.85 -3.67 -3.86
N ILE A 97 -5.61 -2.82 -4.57
CA ILE A 97 -6.88 -2.27 -4.08
C ILE A 97 -7.86 -3.40 -3.74
N ILE A 98 -8.02 -4.38 -4.64
CA ILE A 98 -8.91 -5.52 -4.42
C ILE A 98 -8.44 -6.34 -3.22
N LEU A 99 -7.16 -6.69 -3.14
CA LEU A 99 -6.62 -7.49 -2.04
C LEU A 99 -6.75 -6.79 -0.68
N VAL A 100 -6.47 -5.48 -0.62
CA VAL A 100 -6.65 -4.69 0.61
C VAL A 100 -8.13 -4.55 0.96
N ALA A 101 -9.02 -4.33 -0.01
CA ALA A 101 -10.46 -4.28 0.23
C ALA A 101 -10.96 -5.63 0.77
N LEU A 102 -10.54 -6.75 0.17
CA LEU A 102 -10.85 -8.09 0.68
C LEU A 102 -10.31 -8.27 2.11
N HIS A 103 -9.12 -7.76 2.41
CA HIS A 103 -8.55 -7.83 3.75
C HIS A 103 -9.37 -7.05 4.78
N VAL A 104 -9.77 -5.82 4.44
CA VAL A 104 -10.49 -4.91 5.35
C VAL A 104 -11.94 -5.32 5.53
N PHE A 105 -12.63 -5.70 4.45
CA PHE A 105 -14.08 -5.91 4.47
C PHE A 105 -14.50 -7.38 4.63
N VAL A 106 -13.74 -8.32 4.08
CA VAL A 106 -14.17 -9.73 3.99
C VAL A 106 -13.47 -10.58 5.05
N THR A 107 -12.17 -10.40 5.25
CA THR A 107 -11.43 -11.27 6.17
C THR A 107 -11.69 -10.94 7.64
N LYS A 108 -12.19 -11.91 8.40
CA LYS A 108 -12.31 -11.83 9.85
C LYS A 108 -10.97 -12.25 10.48
N GLY A 109 -10.18 -11.28 10.92
CA GLY A 109 -8.89 -11.53 11.60
C GLY A 109 -7.67 -11.50 10.67
N SER A 110 -6.52 -11.94 11.19
CA SER A 110 -5.23 -11.82 10.50
C SER A 110 -4.98 -12.98 9.53
N ASN A 111 -5.29 -12.80 8.23
CA ASN A 111 -4.94 -13.75 7.18
C ASN A 111 -3.51 -13.50 6.67
N ARG A 112 -2.57 -14.38 7.04
CA ARG A 112 -1.15 -14.26 6.68
C ARG A 112 -0.89 -14.36 5.18
N LEU A 113 -1.64 -15.22 4.49
CA LEU A 113 -1.49 -15.36 3.04
C LEU A 113 -1.86 -14.06 2.35
N LEU A 114 -3.00 -13.47 2.72
CA LEU A 114 -3.46 -12.22 2.13
C LEU A 114 -2.50 -11.06 2.43
N GLN A 115 -2.00 -10.95 3.67
CA GLN A 115 -0.98 -9.95 4.03
C GLN A 115 0.31 -10.12 3.24
N GLY A 116 0.77 -11.37 3.05
CA GLY A 116 1.95 -11.68 2.23
C GLY A 116 1.74 -11.33 0.76
N LEU A 117 0.57 -11.66 0.20
CA LEU A 117 0.22 -11.31 -1.19
C LEU A 117 0.19 -9.80 -1.40
N ILE A 118 -0.44 -9.03 -0.50
CA ILE A 118 -0.47 -7.56 -0.59
C ILE A 118 0.95 -7.00 -0.50
N LEU A 119 1.82 -7.54 0.37
CA LEU A 119 3.21 -7.09 0.46
C LEU A 119 3.97 -7.37 -0.84
N ILE A 120 3.91 -8.60 -1.36
CA ILE A 120 4.60 -8.97 -2.61
C ILE A 120 4.13 -8.11 -3.78
N ASP A 121 2.81 -7.93 -3.91
CA ASP A 121 2.21 -7.08 -4.93
C ASP A 121 2.66 -5.61 -4.81
N SER A 122 2.68 -5.06 -3.59
CA SER A 122 3.17 -3.71 -3.34
C SER A 122 4.64 -3.51 -3.73
N LEU A 123 5.48 -4.52 -3.50
CA LEU A 123 6.89 -4.49 -3.92
C LEU A 123 7.04 -4.62 -5.44
N ALA A 124 6.20 -5.44 -6.08
CA ALA A 124 6.16 -5.55 -7.53
C ALA A 124 5.76 -4.21 -8.18
N ILE A 125 4.79 -3.47 -7.62
CA ILE A 125 4.42 -2.12 -8.08
C ILE A 125 5.63 -1.18 -8.07
N VAL A 126 6.40 -1.17 -6.98
CA VAL A 126 7.60 -0.32 -6.84
C VAL A 126 8.68 -0.74 -7.83
N LEU A 127 8.92 -2.04 -7.99
CA LEU A 127 9.91 -2.55 -8.94
C LEU A 127 9.54 -2.17 -10.39
N VAL A 128 8.29 -2.40 -10.81
CA VAL A 128 7.83 -2.02 -12.15
C VAL A 128 7.91 -0.50 -12.36
N ALA A 129 7.67 0.29 -11.31
CA ALA A 129 7.80 1.74 -11.39
C ALA A 129 9.22 2.22 -11.71
N THR A 130 10.27 1.45 -11.40
CA THR A 130 11.66 1.82 -11.78
C THR A 130 11.98 1.61 -13.26
N ALA A 131 11.08 0.96 -14.01
CA ALA A 131 11.21 0.72 -15.44
C ALA A 131 10.38 1.70 -16.30
N LEU A 132 9.78 2.72 -15.67
CA LEU A 132 9.07 3.85 -16.29
C LEU A 132 9.94 5.10 -16.25
#